data_AF-A0A7S6D5F4-F1
#
_entry.id   AF-A0A7S6D5F4-F1
#
_cell.length_a   1.000
_cell.length_b   1.000
_cell.length_c   1.000
_cell.angle_alpha   90.00
_cell.angle_beta   90.00
_cell.angle_gamma   90.00
#
_symmetry.space_group_name_H-M   'P 1'
#
loop_
_entity.id
_entity.type
_entity.pdbx_description
1 polymer ?
#
loop_
_entity_poly.entity_id
_entity_poly.type
_entity_poly.pdbx_seq_one_letter_code
_entity_poly.pdbx_strand_id
1 'polypeptide(L)'
;GFVLGEGGAVLVLEELEHARARGATVYCEIVGYATFGNAYHMTGLTPEGLEMARAIDTALGHARIDGSRIDYVNAHGSGTKQNDRHETAAVKRALGSHAYKVPMSSIKSMVGHSLGAIGAIEIAACVLALVHQTVPPTANYETPDPECDL
;
A
#
# COMPACT_ATOMS: atom_id res chain seq x y z
N GLY A 1 12.19 13.39 -4.19
CA GLY A 1 12.13 12.71 -5.50
C GLY A 1 12.37 11.23 -5.26
N PHE A 2 12.16 10.37 -6.27
CA PHE A 2 12.53 8.96 -6.17
C PHE A 2 13.80 8.64 -6.95
N VAL A 3 14.45 7.53 -6.59
CA VAL A 3 15.51 6.89 -7.37
C VAL A 3 14.90 5.75 -8.16
N LEU A 4 15.31 5.56 -9.42
CA LEU A 4 14.85 4.43 -10.23
C LEU A 4 15.40 3.12 -9.65
N GLY A 5 14.54 2.11 -9.63
CA GLY A 5 14.90 0.74 -9.29
C GLY A 5 14.60 -0.19 -10.45
N GLU A 6 15.10 -1.41 -10.37
CA GLU A 6 14.80 -2.49 -11.30
C GLU A 6 14.36 -3.73 -10.53
N GLY A 7 13.52 -4.56 -11.13
CA GLY A 7 13.06 -5.80 -10.52
C GLY A 7 11.78 -6.32 -11.15
N GLY A 8 11.35 -7.49 -10.68
CA GLY A 8 10.11 -8.10 -11.11
C GLY A 8 9.59 -9.08 -10.07
N ALA A 9 8.27 -9.24 -10.03
CA ALA A 9 7.59 -10.24 -9.23
C ALA A 9 6.40 -10.77 -10.02
N VAL A 10 6.11 -12.05 -9.86
CA VAL A 10 4.94 -12.71 -10.47
C VAL A 10 4.12 -13.33 -9.34
N LEU A 11 2.82 -13.07 -9.36
CA LEU A 11 1.87 -13.63 -8.42
C LEU A 11 0.97 -14.61 -9.16
N VAL A 12 0.75 -15.78 -8.57
CA VAL A 12 -0.20 -16.78 -9.09
C VAL A 12 -1.44 -16.69 -8.23
N LEU A 13 -2.55 -16.29 -8.85
CA LEU A 13 -3.85 -16.17 -8.18
C LEU A 13 -4.71 -17.38 -8.53
N GLU A 14 -5.44 -17.85 -7.52
CA GLU A 14 -6.29 -19.03 -7.60
C GLU A 14 -7.48 -18.84 -6.67
N GLU A 15 -8.59 -19.51 -6.98
CA GLU A 15 -9.72 -19.57 -6.06
C GLU A 15 -9.33 -20.38 -4.81
N LEU A 16 -9.71 -19.88 -3.63
CA LEU A 16 -9.21 -20.40 -2.35
C LEU A 16 -9.60 -21.86 -2.12
N GLU A 17 -10.83 -22.23 -2.44
CA GLU A 17 -11.30 -23.61 -2.27
C GLU A 17 -10.59 -24.56 -3.24
N HIS A 18 -10.33 -24.15 -4.47
CA HIS A 18 -9.53 -24.92 -5.43
C HIS A 18 -8.08 -25.10 -4.96
N ALA A 19 -7.42 -24.03 -4.48
CA ALA A 19 -6.07 -24.11 -3.92
C ALA A 19 -5.99 -25.07 -2.72
N ARG A 20 -6.98 -25.01 -1.82
CA ARG A 20 -7.10 -25.91 -0.67
C ARG A 20 -7.35 -27.35 -1.09
N ALA A 21 -8.26 -27.60 -2.03
CA ALA A 21 -8.62 -28.94 -2.49
C ALA A 21 -7.43 -29.71 -3.08
N ARG A 22 -6.52 -29.01 -3.78
CA ARG A 22 -5.28 -29.62 -4.32
C ARG A 22 -4.10 -29.58 -3.36
N GLY A 23 -4.26 -29.08 -2.13
CA GLY A 23 -3.19 -29.01 -1.12
C GLY A 23 -2.09 -27.99 -1.44
N ALA A 24 -2.43 -26.88 -2.11
CA ALA A 24 -1.47 -25.82 -2.41
C ALA A 24 -1.07 -25.04 -1.15
N THR A 25 0.17 -24.55 -1.12
CA THR A 25 0.59 -23.56 -0.12
C THR A 25 -0.06 -22.21 -0.43
N VAL A 26 -0.95 -21.77 0.46
CA VAL A 26 -1.59 -20.44 0.37
C VAL A 26 -0.78 -19.45 1.21
N TYR A 27 -0.23 -18.42 0.57
CA TYR A 27 0.55 -17.39 1.26
C TYR A 27 -0.31 -16.29 1.87
N CYS A 28 -1.35 -15.85 1.14
CA CYS A 28 -2.29 -14.84 1.58
C CYS A 28 -3.60 -14.95 0.79
N GLU A 29 -4.62 -14.21 1.23
CA GLU A 29 -5.87 -14.01 0.51
C GLU A 29 -5.96 -12.54 0.06
N ILE A 30 -6.38 -12.30 -1.18
CA ILE A 30 -6.73 -10.96 -1.65
C ILE A 30 -8.23 -10.78 -1.41
N VAL A 31 -8.57 -10.10 -0.32
CA VAL A 31 -9.96 -9.92 0.11
C VAL A 31 -10.67 -8.73 -0.53
N GLY A 32 -9.93 -7.79 -1.10
CA GLY A 32 -10.50 -6.59 -1.72
C GLY A 32 -9.51 -5.83 -2.59
N TYR A 33 -10.03 -5.11 -3.58
CA TYR A 33 -9.28 -4.25 -4.50
C TYR A 33 -10.19 -3.16 -5.05
N ALA A 34 -9.61 -1.99 -5.35
CA ALA A 34 -10.30 -0.92 -6.05
C ALA A 34 -9.30 -0.07 -6.85
N THR A 35 -9.79 0.53 -7.92
CA THR A 35 -9.06 1.53 -8.71
C THR A 35 -9.91 2.76 -8.92
N PHE A 36 -9.26 3.92 -8.81
CA PHE A 36 -9.89 5.21 -9.07
C PHE A 36 -8.96 6.07 -9.92
N GLY A 37 -9.54 6.81 -10.86
CA GLY A 37 -8.88 7.90 -11.56
C GLY A 37 -9.42 9.22 -11.04
N ASN A 38 -8.55 10.21 -10.83
CA ASN A 38 -8.98 11.52 -10.34
C ASN A 38 -9.63 12.41 -11.41
N ALA A 39 -9.50 12.05 -12.70
CA ALA A 39 -10.07 12.75 -13.85
C ALA A 39 -9.84 14.28 -13.86
N TYR A 40 -8.82 14.75 -13.14
CA TYR A 40 -8.55 16.17 -12.92
C TYR A 40 -7.31 16.63 -13.69
N HIS A 41 -6.21 15.88 -13.58
CA HIS A 41 -4.96 16.20 -14.25
C HIS A 41 -4.17 14.91 -14.52
N MET A 42 -3.41 14.87 -15.62
CA MET A 42 -2.66 13.66 -16.04
C MET A 42 -1.67 13.14 -14.98
N THR A 43 -1.07 14.05 -14.21
CA THR A 43 -0.07 13.74 -13.16
C THR A 43 -0.32 14.48 -11.85
N GLY A 44 -1.36 15.31 -11.82
CA GLY A 44 -1.59 16.24 -10.72
C GLY A 44 -2.44 15.58 -9.66
N LEU A 45 -2.02 15.69 -8.41
CA LEU A 45 -2.75 15.22 -7.25
C LEU A 45 -3.14 16.40 -6.38
N THR A 46 -4.36 16.38 -5.85
CA THR A 46 -4.78 17.36 -4.85
C THR A 46 -4.29 16.90 -3.47
N PRO A 47 -3.91 17.80 -2.55
CA PRO A 47 -3.37 17.39 -1.26
C PRO A 47 -4.39 16.65 -0.36
N GLU A 48 -5.69 16.72 -0.67
CA GLU A 48 -6.75 16.13 0.15
C GLU A 48 -6.89 14.60 0.02
N GLY A 49 -6.24 13.95 -0.95
CA GLY A 49 -6.22 12.48 -1.02
C GLY A 49 -7.57 11.82 -1.34
N LEU A 50 -8.57 12.55 -1.85
CA LEU A 50 -9.97 12.11 -1.87
C LEU A 50 -10.21 10.86 -2.71
N GLU A 51 -9.61 10.78 -3.89
CA GLU A 51 -9.72 9.65 -4.81
C GLU A 51 -9.07 8.40 -4.24
N MET A 52 -7.91 8.54 -3.59
CA MET A 52 -7.20 7.43 -2.97
C MET A 52 -7.92 6.96 -1.72
N ALA A 53 -8.44 7.87 -0.90
CA ALA A 53 -9.29 7.51 0.24
C ALA A 53 -10.52 6.72 -0.21
N ARG A 54 -11.18 7.17 -1.30
CA ARG A 54 -12.31 6.44 -1.88
C ARG A 54 -11.91 5.06 -2.41
N ALA A 55 -10.71 4.93 -2.97
CA ALA A 55 -10.17 3.63 -3.36
C ALA A 55 -9.98 2.71 -2.14
N ILE A 56 -9.39 3.22 -1.06
CA ILE A 56 -9.21 2.48 0.18
C ILE A 56 -10.57 2.07 0.75
N ASP A 57 -11.53 2.99 0.90
CA ASP A 57 -12.87 2.72 1.41
C ASP A 57 -13.61 1.65 0.56
N THR A 58 -13.47 1.72 -0.76
CA THR A 58 -14.09 0.73 -1.67
C THR A 58 -13.43 -0.65 -1.52
N ALA A 59 -12.11 -0.71 -1.40
CA ALA A 59 -11.39 -1.96 -1.18
C ALA A 59 -11.73 -2.59 0.18
N LEU A 60 -11.83 -1.78 1.25
CA LEU A 60 -12.30 -2.21 2.57
C LEU A 60 -13.74 -2.73 2.51
N GLY A 61 -14.61 -2.05 1.75
CA GLY A 61 -15.99 -2.46 1.51
C GLY A 61 -16.10 -3.81 0.77
N HIS A 62 -15.29 -4.02 -0.28
CA HIS A 62 -15.19 -5.31 -0.97
C HIS A 62 -14.74 -6.43 -0.02
N ALA A 63 -13.74 -6.14 0.82
CA ALA A 63 -13.23 -7.04 1.84
C ALA A 63 -14.17 -7.24 3.03
N ARG A 64 -15.19 -6.38 3.18
CA ARG A 64 -16.11 -6.34 4.33
C ARG A 64 -15.36 -6.22 5.67
N ILE A 65 -14.30 -5.43 5.68
CA ILE A 65 -13.49 -5.16 6.88
C ILE A 65 -13.57 -3.67 7.23
N ASP A 66 -13.54 -3.39 8.54
CA ASP A 66 -13.44 -2.02 9.04
C ASP A 66 -11.98 -1.53 8.98
N GLY A 67 -11.74 -0.23 8.77
CA GLY A 67 -10.39 0.33 8.72
C GLY A 67 -9.58 0.09 10.00
N SER A 68 -10.22 -0.06 11.16
CA SER A 68 -9.55 -0.40 12.43
C SER A 68 -8.96 -1.81 12.48
N ARG A 69 -9.27 -2.66 11.49
CA ARG A 69 -8.73 -4.03 11.34
C ARG A 69 -7.42 -4.08 10.54
N ILE A 70 -6.92 -2.94 10.07
CA ILE A 70 -5.69 -2.88 9.28
C ILE A 70 -4.48 -2.82 10.22
N ASP A 71 -3.61 -3.83 10.13
CA ASP A 71 -2.45 -3.94 11.02
C ASP A 71 -1.15 -3.40 10.40
N TYR A 72 -1.14 -3.14 9.09
CA TYR A 72 0.02 -2.59 8.37
C TYR A 72 -0.41 -1.93 7.06
N VAL A 73 0.21 -0.79 6.72
CA VAL A 73 0.06 -0.11 5.43
C VAL A 73 1.40 -0.11 4.69
N ASN A 74 1.47 -0.76 3.53
CA ASN A 74 2.57 -0.58 2.60
C ASN A 74 2.24 0.56 1.65
N ALA A 75 2.89 1.69 1.88
CA ALA A 75 2.69 2.94 1.19
C ALA A 75 3.33 2.94 -0.20
N HIS A 76 2.70 3.63 -1.14
CA HIS A 76 3.33 4.03 -2.38
C HIS A 76 4.63 4.79 -2.10
N GLY A 77 4.69 5.71 -1.13
CA GLY A 77 5.93 6.22 -0.55
C GLY A 77 6.99 6.63 -1.58
N SER A 78 6.58 7.46 -2.55
CA SER A 78 7.43 7.88 -3.66
C SER A 78 8.61 8.77 -3.25
N GLY A 79 8.59 9.33 -2.04
CA GLY A 79 9.57 10.34 -1.63
C GLY A 79 9.37 11.68 -2.32
N THR A 80 8.21 11.91 -2.95
CA THR A 80 7.87 13.19 -3.58
C THR A 80 6.84 13.91 -2.72
N LYS A 81 7.10 15.20 -2.44
CA LYS A 81 6.27 16.00 -1.52
C LYS A 81 4.77 15.93 -1.85
N GLN A 82 4.41 15.99 -3.13
CA GLN A 82 3.00 15.98 -3.53
C GLN A 82 2.34 14.61 -3.29
N ASN A 83 2.98 13.51 -3.70
CA ASN A 83 2.40 12.18 -3.53
C ASN A 83 2.36 11.76 -2.06
N ASP A 84 3.43 12.03 -1.30
CA ASP A 84 3.51 11.55 0.09
C ASP A 84 2.48 12.28 0.98
N ARG A 85 2.24 13.58 0.74
CA ARG A 85 1.14 14.32 1.39
C ARG A 85 -0.25 13.83 0.96
N HIS A 86 -0.43 13.61 -0.34
CA HIS A 86 -1.69 13.08 -0.89
C HIS A 86 -2.04 11.71 -0.26
N GLU A 87 -1.05 10.83 -0.18
CA GLU A 87 -1.19 9.49 0.40
C GLU A 87 -1.44 9.55 1.91
N THR A 88 -0.69 10.38 2.64
CA THR A 88 -0.91 10.60 4.09
C THR A 88 -2.35 11.06 4.35
N ALA A 89 -2.84 12.05 3.60
CA ALA A 89 -4.20 12.55 3.73
C ALA A 89 -5.25 11.47 3.42
N ALA A 90 -5.01 10.66 2.38
CA ALA A 90 -5.90 9.58 2.00
C ALA A 90 -6.02 8.50 3.08
N VAL A 91 -4.89 8.06 3.64
CA VAL A 91 -4.86 7.05 4.71
C VAL A 91 -5.53 7.58 5.98
N LYS A 92 -5.23 8.82 6.39
CA LYS A 92 -5.91 9.49 7.52
C LYS A 92 -7.42 9.53 7.35
N ARG A 93 -7.88 9.83 6.13
CA ARG A 93 -9.31 9.90 5.82
C ARG A 93 -9.98 8.53 5.91
N ALA A 94 -9.38 7.51 5.32
CA ALA A 94 -9.97 6.17 5.26
C ALA A 94 -9.90 5.40 6.59
N LEU A 95 -8.79 5.53 7.33
CA LEU A 95 -8.59 4.81 8.59
C LEU A 95 -8.94 5.65 9.84
N GLY A 96 -9.22 6.94 9.68
CA GLY A 96 -9.55 7.84 10.77
C GLY A 96 -8.46 7.85 11.86
N SER A 97 -8.87 7.76 13.13
CA SER A 97 -7.93 7.74 14.26
C SER A 97 -6.98 6.53 14.28
N HIS A 98 -7.34 5.44 13.57
CA HIS A 98 -6.50 4.25 13.49
C HIS A 98 -5.24 4.47 12.64
N ALA A 99 -5.28 5.44 11.71
CA ALA A 99 -4.13 5.80 10.89
C ALA A 99 -2.86 6.10 11.73
N TYR A 100 -3.01 6.71 12.91
CA TYR A 100 -1.89 7.06 13.80
C TYR A 100 -1.42 5.90 14.70
N LYS A 101 -2.03 4.73 14.60
CA LYS A 101 -1.70 3.53 15.38
C LYS A 101 -1.18 2.39 14.52
N VAL A 102 -1.49 2.42 13.23
CA VAL A 102 -1.06 1.41 12.28
C VAL A 102 0.32 1.78 11.74
N PRO A 103 1.30 0.86 11.75
CA PRO A 103 2.58 1.12 11.12
C PRO A 103 2.40 1.28 9.60
N MET A 104 3.06 2.30 9.05
CA MET A 104 3.10 2.58 7.63
C MET A 104 4.56 2.66 7.17
N SER A 105 4.90 1.92 6.11
CA SER A 105 6.27 1.92 5.57
C SER A 105 6.25 1.89 4.04
N SER A 106 7.39 2.15 3.40
CA SER A 106 7.55 1.92 1.96
C SER A 106 8.88 1.28 1.63
N ILE A 107 8.82 0.16 0.91
CA ILE A 107 10.01 -0.57 0.48
C ILE A 107 10.82 0.16 -0.59
N LYS A 108 10.24 1.18 -1.26
CA LYS A 108 10.95 1.98 -2.28
C LYS A 108 12.18 2.69 -1.70
N SER A 109 12.20 2.93 -0.39
CA SER A 109 13.37 3.45 0.33
C SER A 109 14.60 2.54 0.23
N MET A 110 14.41 1.22 0.00
CA MET A 110 15.48 0.22 -0.06
C MET A 110 15.76 -0.26 -1.50
N VAL A 111 14.72 -0.36 -2.34
CA VAL A 111 14.83 -0.96 -3.69
C VAL A 111 14.63 0.02 -4.85
N GLY A 112 14.34 1.29 -4.55
CA GLY A 112 13.99 2.28 -5.56
C GLY A 112 12.60 2.07 -6.19
N HIS A 113 12.27 2.90 -7.18
CA HIS A 113 11.00 2.85 -7.88
C HIS A 113 11.15 2.13 -9.23
N SER A 114 10.70 0.88 -9.30
CA SER A 114 10.76 0.02 -10.50
C SER A 114 9.60 0.21 -11.47
N LEU A 115 8.95 1.38 -11.42
CA LEU A 115 7.88 1.78 -12.33
C LEU A 115 6.78 0.70 -12.42
N GLY A 116 6.55 0.12 -13.60
CA GLY A 116 5.50 -0.87 -13.82
C GLY A 116 5.61 -2.15 -12.99
N ALA A 117 6.79 -2.47 -12.46
CA ALA A 117 6.99 -3.66 -11.63
C ALA A 117 6.66 -3.45 -10.15
N ILE A 118 6.62 -2.20 -9.66
CA ILE A 118 6.67 -1.96 -8.21
C ILE A 118 5.43 -2.48 -7.49
N GLY A 119 4.25 -2.44 -8.11
CA GLY A 119 3.02 -2.93 -7.48
C GLY A 119 3.10 -4.42 -7.13
N ALA A 120 3.63 -5.25 -8.04
CA ALA A 120 3.80 -6.68 -7.78
C ALA A 120 4.86 -6.96 -6.70
N ILE A 121 5.94 -6.18 -6.68
CA ILE A 121 7.01 -6.27 -5.68
C ILE A 121 6.50 -5.85 -4.30
N GLU A 122 5.69 -4.79 -4.23
CA GLU A 122 5.07 -4.31 -2.99
C GLU A 122 4.07 -5.32 -2.41
N ILE A 123 3.28 -5.99 -3.26
CA ILE A 123 2.42 -7.08 -2.81
C ILE A 123 3.27 -8.25 -2.29
N ALA A 124 4.31 -8.65 -3.02
CA ALA A 124 5.21 -9.72 -2.57
C ALA A 124 5.86 -9.39 -1.21
N ALA A 125 6.28 -8.14 -0.99
CA ALA A 125 6.81 -7.68 0.28
C ALA A 125 5.76 -7.72 1.40
N CYS A 126 4.51 -7.32 1.14
CA CYS A 126 3.41 -7.45 2.11
C CYS A 126 3.15 -8.91 2.49
N VAL A 127 3.18 -9.81 1.50
CA VAL A 127 3.01 -11.24 1.74
C VAL A 127 4.14 -11.79 2.60
N LEU A 128 5.38 -11.41 2.32
CA LEU A 128 6.53 -11.79 3.14
C LEU A 128 6.44 -11.19 4.56
N ALA A 129 5.95 -9.96 4.70
CA ALA A 129 5.68 -9.34 6.00
C ALA A 129 4.67 -10.17 6.82
N LEU A 130 3.59 -10.67 6.18
CA LEU A 130 2.64 -11.59 6.80
C LEU A 130 3.29 -12.93 7.16
N VAL A 131 4.04 -13.55 6.25
CA VAL A 131 4.69 -14.85 6.49
C VAL A 131 5.70 -14.78 7.63
N HIS A 132 6.47 -13.69 7.70
CA HIS A 132 7.52 -13.50 8.70
C HIS A 132 7.05 -12.73 9.94
N GLN A 133 5.79 -12.30 9.99
CA GLN A 133 5.21 -11.53 11.09
C GLN A 133 6.06 -10.31 11.47
N THR A 134 6.48 -9.56 10.44
CA THR A 134 7.37 -8.39 10.60
C THR A 134 6.90 -7.23 9.74
N VAL A 135 7.09 -6.01 10.24
CA VAL A 135 6.90 -4.79 9.46
C VAL A 135 8.25 -4.42 8.80
N PRO A 136 8.33 -4.25 7.47
CA PRO A 136 9.54 -3.77 6.82
C PRO A 136 9.92 -2.36 7.29
N PRO A 137 11.21 -2.06 7.49
CA PRO A 137 11.63 -0.71 7.84
C PRO A 137 11.56 0.23 6.63
N THR A 138 11.42 1.53 6.89
CA THR A 138 11.67 2.58 5.90
C THR A 138 13.12 3.05 6.05
N ALA A 139 13.95 2.86 5.03
CA ALA A 139 15.31 3.37 5.02
C ALA A 139 15.35 4.90 4.85
N ASN A 140 16.42 5.54 5.31
CA ASN A 140 16.66 6.98 5.20
C ASN A 140 15.62 7.88 5.92
N TYR A 141 14.84 7.31 6.84
CA TYR A 141 13.85 8.05 7.64
C TYR A 141 14.45 8.49 8.98
N GLU A 142 15.07 9.67 9.01
CA GLU A 142 15.69 10.25 10.22
C GLU A 142 14.93 11.48 10.73
N THR A 143 14.41 12.31 9.82
CA THR A 143 13.66 13.53 10.15
C THR A 143 12.26 13.42 9.55
N PRO A 144 11.22 13.24 10.38
CA PRO A 144 9.84 13.21 9.91
C PRO A 144 9.43 14.48 9.16
N ASP A 145 8.68 14.34 8.07
CA ASP A 145 8.02 15.48 7.42
C ASP A 145 6.78 15.86 8.26
N PRO A 146 6.66 17.11 8.76
CA PRO A 146 5.52 17.51 9.57
C PRO A 146 4.17 17.45 8.83
N GLU A 147 4.17 17.39 7.49
CA GLU A 147 2.97 17.20 6.68
C GLU A 147 2.67 15.72 6.38
N CYS A 148 3.58 14.81 6.75
CA CYS A 148 3.45 13.35 6.67
C CYS A 148 3.77 12.72 8.04
N ASP A 149 2.86 12.93 8.98
CA ASP A 149 2.94 12.61 10.42
C ASP A 149 2.26 11.26 10.79
N LEU A 150 2.17 10.34 9.82
CA LEU A 150 1.79 8.94 10.05
C LEU A 150 3.03 8.07 10.27
#